data_AF-A0A381IEH2-F1
#
_entry.id   AF-A0A381IEH2-F1
#
_cell.length_a   1.000
_cell.length_b   1.000
_cell.length_c   1.000
_cell.angle_alpha   90.00
_cell.angle_beta   90.00
_cell.angle_gamma   90.00
#
_symmetry.space_group_name_H-M   'P 1'
#
loop_
_entity.id
_entity.type
_entity.pdbx_description
1 polymer ?
#
loop_
_entity_poly.entity_id
_entity_poly.type
_entity_poly.pdbx_seq_one_letter_code
_entity_poly.pdbx_strand_id
1 'polypeptide(L)'
;MSFLATLSILIFYNKINSIIKLSMVSLTISSNILTLPIIYYTFKGIPLLSIIGNLIIVPFVGVIMYLSIASLIVFKVSVVIAKIISFFNSTLIESIFFLLEKISNLSFAYINIENPKFYIVVIYYIGVFFYIFYIEGKEIKEQENESQGYYKECKREKF
;
A
#
# COMPACT_ATOMS: atom_id res chain seq x y z
N MET A 1 3.28 5.97 9.77
CA MET A 1 2.77 4.89 8.90
C MET A 1 2.56 5.34 7.47
N SER A 2 1.82 6.42 7.21
CA SER A 2 1.46 6.83 5.83
C SER A 2 2.65 7.15 4.92
N PHE A 3 3.71 7.78 5.44
CA PHE A 3 4.94 8.03 4.65
C PHE A 3 5.68 6.73 4.28
N LEU A 4 5.75 5.77 5.21
CA LEU A 4 6.38 4.47 4.96
C LEU A 4 5.58 3.65 3.94
N ALA A 5 4.24 3.67 4.03
CA ALA A 5 3.37 3.01 3.07
C ALA A 5 3.56 3.58 1.65
N THR A 6 3.61 4.91 1.52
CA THR A 6 3.82 5.58 0.22
C THR A 6 5.20 5.30 -0.35
N LEU A 7 6.26 5.34 0.47
CA LEU A 7 7.61 4.93 0.06
C LEU A 7 7.64 3.47 -0.41
N SER A 8 6.98 2.57 0.33
CA SER A 8 6.87 1.16 -0.01
C SER A 8 6.15 0.93 -1.35
N ILE A 9 5.06 1.67 -1.60
CA ILE A 9 4.36 1.63 -2.89
C ILE A 9 5.28 2.11 -4.00
N LEU A 10 5.95 3.25 -3.83
CA LEU A 10 6.83 3.84 -4.85
C LEU A 10 7.91 2.85 -5.31
N ILE A 11 8.53 2.14 -4.37
CA ILE A 11 9.63 1.21 -4.64
C ILE A 11 9.12 -0.12 -5.21
N PHE A 12 8.06 -0.71 -4.64
CA PHE A 12 7.70 -2.10 -4.95
C PHE A 12 6.54 -2.26 -5.93
N TYR A 13 5.72 -1.25 -6.15
CA TYR A 13 4.48 -1.37 -6.93
C TYR A 13 4.72 -1.86 -8.35
N ASN A 14 5.60 -1.20 -9.11
CA ASN A 14 5.84 -1.54 -10.51
C ASN A 14 6.29 -2.99 -10.67
N LYS A 15 7.19 -3.44 -9.78
CA LYS A 15 7.75 -4.79 -9.81
C LYS A 15 6.72 -5.84 -9.45
N ILE A 16 5.93 -5.61 -8.41
CA ILE A 16 4.87 -6.53 -7.98
C ILE A 16 3.75 -6.57 -9.02
N ASN A 17 3.37 -5.42 -9.59
CA ASN A 17 2.32 -5.33 -10.59
C ASN A 17 2.72 -5.99 -11.92
N SER A 18 4.00 -6.00 -12.27
CA SER A 18 4.51 -6.78 -13.42
C SER A 18 4.26 -8.28 -13.28
N ILE A 19 4.34 -8.81 -12.05
CA ILE A 19 4.15 -10.23 -11.74
C ILE A 19 2.66 -10.58 -11.58
N ILE A 20 1.94 -9.83 -10.74
CA ILE A 20 0.56 -10.15 -10.34
C ILE A 20 -0.47 -9.63 -11.34
N LYS A 21 -0.18 -8.50 -12.03
CA LYS A 21 -1.06 -7.81 -12.99
C LYS A 21 -2.43 -7.39 -12.45
N LEU A 22 -2.60 -7.38 -11.12
CA LEU A 22 -3.78 -6.83 -10.44
C LEU A 22 -3.35 -5.60 -9.66
N SER A 23 -3.76 -4.42 -10.11
CA SER A 23 -3.33 -3.12 -9.56
C SER A 23 -3.64 -2.98 -8.08
N MET A 24 -4.87 -3.30 -7.64
CA MET A 24 -5.27 -3.21 -6.23
C MET A 24 -4.52 -4.17 -5.32
N VAL A 25 -4.32 -5.41 -5.76
CA VAL A 25 -3.57 -6.42 -4.99
C VAL A 25 -2.12 -5.99 -4.87
N SER A 26 -1.52 -5.53 -5.98
CA SER A 26 -0.14 -5.05 -6.02
C SER A 26 0.05 -3.83 -5.14
N LEU A 27 -0.88 -2.88 -5.15
CA LEU A 27 -0.87 -1.70 -4.29
C LEU A 27 -0.92 -2.09 -2.80
N THR A 28 -1.83 -3.00 -2.46
CA THR A 28 -2.03 -3.48 -1.08
C THR A 28 -0.79 -4.19 -0.56
N ILE A 29 -0.25 -5.15 -1.33
CA ILE A 29 0.97 -5.88 -0.96
C ILE A 29 2.13 -4.89 -0.81
N SER A 30 2.32 -4.01 -1.80
CA SER A 30 3.41 -3.03 -1.78
C SER A 30 3.34 -2.14 -0.55
N SER A 31 2.15 -1.62 -0.19
CA SER A 31 1.98 -0.76 0.98
C SER A 31 2.29 -1.45 2.32
N ASN A 32 2.10 -2.77 2.37
CA ASN A 32 2.30 -3.57 3.58
C ASN A 32 3.77 -3.95 3.83
N ILE A 33 4.65 -3.97 2.81
CA ILE A 33 6.04 -4.43 2.97
C ILE A 33 6.78 -3.63 4.07
N LEU A 34 6.88 -2.30 3.95
CA LEU A 34 7.58 -1.52 4.98
C LEU A 34 6.74 -1.29 6.25
N THR A 35 5.42 -1.41 6.21
CA THR A 35 4.56 -1.11 7.37
C THR A 35 4.34 -2.31 8.28
N LEU A 36 4.40 -3.54 7.76
CA LEU A 36 4.16 -4.78 8.51
C LEU A 36 5.04 -4.95 9.76
N PRO A 37 6.35 -4.62 9.75
CA PRO A 37 7.17 -4.70 10.97
C PRO A 37 6.72 -3.75 12.08
N ILE A 38 6.24 -2.56 11.72
CA ILE A 38 5.69 -1.60 12.68
C ILE A 38 4.35 -2.10 13.20
N ILE A 39 3.52 -2.69 12.34
CA ILE A 39 2.25 -3.31 12.74
C ILE A 39 2.52 -4.42 13.76
N TYR A 40 3.45 -5.33 13.43
CA TYR A 40 3.92 -6.41 14.29
C TYR A 40 4.33 -5.92 15.69
N TYR A 41 5.16 -4.89 15.76
CA TYR A 41 5.71 -4.40 17.02
C TYR A 41 4.69 -3.61 17.85
N THR A 42 3.90 -2.75 17.19
CA THR A 42 2.98 -1.83 17.86
C THR A 42 1.70 -2.54 18.31
N PHE A 43 1.14 -3.38 17.46
CA PHE A 43 -0.15 -4.05 17.71
C PHE A 43 0.02 -5.46 18.26
N LYS A 44 1.27 -5.93 18.45
CA LYS A 44 1.58 -7.28 18.97
C LYS A 44 0.94 -8.40 18.15
N GLY A 45 0.89 -8.22 16.83
CA GLY A 45 0.33 -9.21 15.94
C GLY A 45 0.31 -8.79 14.48
N ILE A 46 -0.11 -9.73 13.64
CA ILE A 46 -0.11 -9.57 12.19
C ILE A 46 -1.53 -9.83 11.68
N PRO A 47 -2.20 -8.82 11.09
CA PRO A 47 -3.51 -9.01 10.49
C PRO A 47 -3.38 -9.68 9.13
N LEU A 48 -3.58 -11.00 9.07
CA LEU A 48 -3.50 -11.78 7.82
C LEU A 48 -4.56 -11.35 6.82
N LEU A 49 -5.79 -11.10 7.31
CA LEU A 49 -6.90 -10.68 6.45
C LEU A 49 -6.87 -9.18 6.13
N SER A 50 -5.81 -8.46 6.51
CA SER A 50 -5.63 -7.05 6.11
C SER A 50 -5.61 -6.85 4.60
N ILE A 51 -5.13 -7.84 3.84
CA ILE A 51 -5.13 -7.76 2.37
C ILE A 51 -6.57 -7.71 1.84
N ILE A 52 -7.45 -8.55 2.38
CA ILE A 52 -8.87 -8.59 2.00
C ILE A 52 -9.58 -7.32 2.47
N GLY A 53 -9.33 -6.88 3.71
CA GLY A 53 -9.88 -5.63 4.22
C GLY A 53 -9.47 -4.42 3.37
N ASN A 54 -8.20 -4.34 2.98
CA ASN A 54 -7.69 -3.26 2.13
C ASN A 54 -8.25 -3.32 0.70
N LEU A 55 -8.46 -4.51 0.13
CA LEU A 55 -9.13 -4.65 -1.17
C LEU A 55 -10.54 -4.06 -1.16
N ILE A 56 -11.26 -4.19 -0.05
CA ILE A 56 -12.57 -3.57 0.13
C ILE A 56 -12.41 -2.07 0.34
N ILE A 57 -11.56 -1.63 1.27
CA ILE A 57 -11.48 -0.23 1.70
C ILE A 57 -10.90 0.70 0.61
N VAL A 58 -9.79 0.31 -0.02
CA VAL A 58 -9.00 1.15 -0.94
C VAL A 58 -9.83 1.84 -2.04
N PRO A 59 -10.75 1.17 -2.77
CA PRO A 59 -11.58 1.86 -3.78
C PRO A 59 -12.49 2.95 -3.19
N PHE A 60 -12.95 2.79 -1.95
CA PHE A 60 -13.91 3.72 -1.35
C PHE A 60 -13.26 4.86 -0.58
N VAL A 61 -12.01 4.73 -0.13
CA VAL A 61 -11.31 5.80 0.63
C VAL A 61 -11.31 7.13 -0.12
N GLY A 62 -11.08 7.10 -1.44
CA GLY A 62 -11.14 8.31 -2.27
C GLY A 62 -12.54 8.95 -2.24
N VAL A 63 -13.58 8.14 -2.43
CA VAL A 63 -14.98 8.59 -2.41
C VAL A 63 -15.34 9.19 -1.05
N ILE A 64 -15.02 8.50 0.04
CA ILE A 64 -15.26 8.95 1.42
C ILE A 64 -14.56 10.29 1.66
N MET A 65 -13.30 10.42 1.24
CA MET A 65 -12.53 11.64 1.42
C MET A 65 -13.16 12.81 0.66
N TYR A 66 -13.54 12.62 -0.60
CA TYR A 66 -14.19 13.66 -1.39
C TYR A 66 -15.55 14.07 -0.81
N LEU A 67 -16.39 13.12 -0.39
CA LEU A 67 -17.68 13.42 0.27
C LEU A 67 -17.47 14.17 1.59
N SER A 68 -16.46 13.78 2.37
CA SER A 68 -16.12 14.44 3.63
C SER A 68 -15.73 15.91 3.40
N ILE A 69 -14.82 16.16 2.46
CA ILE A 69 -14.38 17.52 2.10
C ILE A 69 -15.56 18.33 1.54
N ALA A 70 -16.35 17.75 0.64
CA ALA A 70 -17.53 18.40 0.08
C ALA A 70 -18.53 18.80 1.17
N SER A 71 -18.79 17.92 2.15
CA SER A 71 -19.70 18.23 3.27
C SER A 71 -19.21 19.43 4.09
N LEU A 72 -17.91 19.55 4.34
CA LEU A 72 -17.32 20.66 5.10
C LEU A 72 -17.39 21.99 4.33
N ILE A 73 -17.19 21.95 3.02
CA ILE A 73 -17.30 23.14 2.17
C ILE A 73 -18.77 23.61 2.14
N VAL A 74 -19.70 22.69 1.89
CA VAL A 74 -21.14 22.99 1.79
C VAL A 74 -21.73 23.41 3.14
N PHE A 75 -21.17 22.93 4.27
CA PHE A 75 -21.61 23.31 5.60
C PHE A 75 -21.60 24.82 5.84
N LYS A 76 -20.63 25.53 5.24
CA LYS A 76 -20.55 27.00 5.31
C LYS A 76 -21.72 27.70 4.60
N VAL A 77 -22.32 27.05 3.61
CA VAL A 77 -23.42 27.60 2.79
C VAL A 77 -24.77 27.15 3.31
N SER A 78 -24.92 25.85 3.59
CA SER A 78 -26.17 25.26 4.07
C SER A 78 -25.91 24.01 4.92
N VAL A 79 -26.33 24.09 6.18
CA VAL A 79 -26.25 22.97 7.12
C VAL A 79 -27.11 21.78 6.66
N VAL A 80 -28.27 22.04 6.05
CA VAL A 80 -29.20 20.98 5.61
C VAL A 80 -28.57 20.14 4.50
N ILE A 81 -27.97 20.78 3.50
CA ILE A 81 -27.35 20.08 2.37
C ILE A 81 -26.10 19.33 2.84
N ALA A 82 -25.29 19.95 3.71
CA ALA A 82 -24.13 19.29 4.30
C ALA A 82 -24.51 18.05 5.11
N LYS A 83 -25.62 18.10 5.85
CA LYS A 83 -26.15 16.95 6.59
C LYS A 83 -26.56 15.80 5.67
N ILE A 84 -27.16 16.09 4.52
CA ILE A 84 -27.52 15.06 3.52
C ILE A 84 -26.26 14.38 2.97
N ILE A 85 -25.26 15.17 2.56
CA ILE A 85 -23.98 14.64 2.06
C ILE A 85 -23.29 13.78 3.13
N SER A 86 -23.24 14.30 4.37
CA SER A 86 -22.66 13.57 5.49
C SER A 86 -23.41 12.29 5.80
N PHE A 87 -24.75 12.26 5.68
CA PHE A 87 -25.54 11.06 5.90
C PHE A 87 -25.18 9.94 4.91
N PHE A 88 -25.09 10.26 3.61
CA PHE A 88 -24.63 9.29 2.61
C PHE A 88 -23.21 8.79 2.89
N ASN A 89 -22.32 9.70 3.30
CA ASN A 89 -20.95 9.36 3.65
C ASN A 89 -20.89 8.42 4.87
N SER A 90 -21.66 8.71 5.92
CA SER A 90 -21.77 7.87 7.11
C SER A 90 -22.30 6.48 6.77
N THR A 91 -23.35 6.38 5.96
CA THR A 91 -23.90 5.08 5.51
C THR A 91 -22.85 4.24 4.74
N LEU A 92 -22.04 4.88 3.89
CA LEU A 92 -20.93 4.22 3.20
C LEU A 92 -19.88 3.69 4.18
N ILE A 93 -19.46 4.54 5.12
CA ILE A 93 -18.49 4.18 6.15
C ILE A 93 -19.01 3.01 7.00
N GLU A 94 -20.25 3.08 7.48
CA GLU A 94 -20.89 2.02 8.26
C GLU A 94 -20.97 0.69 7.49
N SER A 95 -21.32 0.74 6.19
CA SER A 95 -21.37 -0.44 5.34
C SER A 95 -20.00 -1.10 5.20
N ILE A 96 -18.93 -0.30 5.08
CA ILE A 96 -17.55 -0.81 5.02
C ILE A 96 -17.16 -1.42 6.36
N PHE A 97 -17.42 -0.73 7.48
CA PHE A 97 -17.13 -1.27 8.80
C PHE A 97 -17.86 -2.57 9.09
N PHE A 98 -19.12 -2.71 8.68
CA PHE A 98 -19.88 -3.95 8.82
C PHE A 98 -19.22 -5.12 8.06
N LEU A 99 -18.70 -4.88 6.86
CA LEU A 99 -17.96 -5.90 6.11
C LEU A 99 -16.64 -6.25 6.80
N LEU A 100 -15.91 -5.26 7.31
CA LEU A 100 -14.65 -5.46 8.01
C LEU A 100 -14.84 -6.22 9.32
N GLU A 101 -15.91 -5.96 10.06
CA GLU A 101 -16.23 -6.65 11.31
C GLU A 101 -16.49 -8.14 11.05
N LYS A 102 -17.25 -8.48 10.01
CA LYS A 102 -17.43 -9.87 9.57
C LYS A 102 -16.11 -10.56 9.24
N ILE A 103 -15.20 -9.83 8.59
CA ILE A 103 -13.86 -10.33 8.25
C ILE A 103 -13.01 -10.51 9.52
N SER A 104 -13.10 -9.59 10.47
CA SER A 104 -12.31 -9.63 11.71
C SER A 104 -12.73 -10.75 12.66
N ASN A 105 -13.99 -11.18 12.60
CA ASN A 105 -14.50 -12.28 13.43
C ASN A 105 -14.05 -13.68 12.96
N LEU A 106 -13.37 -13.77 11.81
CA LEU A 106 -12.75 -15.02 11.37
C LEU A 106 -11.56 -15.36 12.28
N SER A 107 -11.49 -16.61 12.74
CA SER A 107 -10.44 -17.10 13.66
C SER A 107 -9.00 -16.94 13.15
N PHE A 108 -8.83 -16.76 11.83
CA PHE A 108 -7.53 -16.57 11.17
C PHE A 108 -7.26 -15.12 10.76
N ALA A 109 -8.15 -14.17 11.12
CA ALA A 109 -8.01 -12.76 10.74
C ALA A 109 -6.75 -12.11 11.32
N TYR A 110 -6.37 -12.54 12.52
CA TYR A 110 -5.29 -11.94 13.28
C TYR A 110 -4.44 -13.00 13.98
N ILE A 111 -3.13 -12.93 13.77
CA ILE A 111 -2.17 -13.74 14.55
C ILE A 111 -1.66 -12.87 15.70
N ASN A 112 -2.04 -13.22 16.92
CA ASN A 112 -1.52 -12.61 18.14
C ASN A 112 -0.10 -13.11 18.41
N ILE A 113 0.77 -12.20 18.83
CA ILE A 113 2.17 -12.46 19.14
C ILE A 113 2.42 -11.93 20.55
N GLU A 114 2.53 -12.84 21.52
CA GLU A 114 2.59 -12.49 22.95
C GLU A 114 3.76 -11.55 23.29
N ASN A 115 4.90 -11.73 22.63
CA ASN A 115 6.11 -10.95 22.88
C ASN A 115 6.80 -10.55 21.57
N PRO A 116 6.39 -9.42 20.94
CA PRO A 116 7.05 -8.94 19.74
C PRO A 116 8.47 -8.50 20.07
N LYS A 117 9.43 -9.04 19.33
CA LYS A 117 10.86 -8.81 19.56
C LYS A 117 11.37 -7.72 18.66
N PHE A 118 11.91 -6.65 19.24
CA PHE A 118 12.43 -5.51 18.49
C PHE A 118 13.51 -5.91 17.46
N TYR A 119 14.37 -6.87 17.80
CA TYR A 119 15.42 -7.32 16.89
C TYR A 119 14.87 -7.91 15.57
N ILE A 120 13.66 -8.49 15.57
CA ILE A 120 13.02 -9.02 14.35
C ILE A 120 12.68 -7.88 13.40
N VAL A 121 12.21 -6.74 13.93
CA VAL A 121 11.92 -5.52 13.15
C VAL A 121 13.20 -4.99 12.50
N VAL A 122 14.31 -4.94 13.25
CA VAL A 122 15.60 -4.49 12.76
C VAL A 122 16.12 -5.39 11.64
N ILE A 123 16.11 -6.71 11.85
CA ILE A 123 16.55 -7.69 10.84
C ILE A 123 15.70 -7.58 9.58
N TYR A 124 14.39 -7.40 9.72
CA TYR A 124 13.49 -7.23 8.59
C TYR A 124 13.85 -6.00 7.76
N TYR A 125 14.02 -4.83 8.40
CA TYR A 125 14.40 -3.62 7.67
C TYR A 125 15.77 -3.71 7.02
N ILE A 126 16.74 -4.37 7.66
CA ILE A 126 18.05 -4.66 7.04
C ILE A 126 17.87 -5.51 5.78
N GLY A 127 17.06 -6.57 5.85
CA GLY A 127 16.78 -7.43 4.70
C GLY A 127 16.11 -6.68 3.55
N VAL A 128 15.10 -5.85 3.85
CA VAL A 128 14.43 -5.00 2.86
C VAL A 128 15.41 -4.00 2.24
N PHE A 129 16.25 -3.37 3.05
CA PHE A 129 17.26 -2.43 2.57
C PHE A 129 18.24 -3.08 1.59
N PHE A 130 18.77 -4.25 1.93
CA PHE A 130 19.64 -5.01 1.01
C PHE A 130 18.90 -5.42 -0.27
N TYR A 131 17.62 -5.82 -0.16
CA TYR A 131 16.82 -6.17 -1.32
C TYR A 131 16.63 -4.96 -2.26
N ILE A 132 16.37 -3.76 -1.73
CA ILE A 132 16.28 -2.54 -2.53
C ILE A 132 17.61 -2.28 -3.25
N PHE A 133 18.72 -2.29 -2.53
CA PHE A 133 20.06 -2.13 -3.12
C PHE A 133 20.36 -3.15 -4.23
N TYR A 134 19.93 -4.40 -4.04
CA TYR A 134 20.11 -5.44 -5.04
C TYR A 134 19.30 -5.18 -6.33
N ILE A 135 18.06 -4.71 -6.19
CA ILE A 135 17.21 -4.36 -7.34
C ILE A 135 17.82 -3.19 -8.12
N GLU A 136 18.14 -2.13 -7.40
CA GLU A 136 18.61 -0.87 -8.00
C GLU A 136 19.98 -1.08 -8.67
N GLY A 137 20.85 -1.89 -8.05
CA GLY A 137 22.11 -2.30 -8.65
C GLY A 137 21.98 -3.18 -9.91
N LYS A 138 20.84 -3.89 -10.09
CA LYS A 138 20.57 -4.67 -11.31
C LYS A 138 20.09 -3.76 -12.44
N GLU A 139 19.21 -2.81 -12.13
CA GLU A 139 18.67 -1.86 -13.12
C GLU A 139 19.76 -0.96 -13.71
N ILE A 140 20.69 -0.47 -12.89
CA ILE A 140 21.83 0.34 -13.36
C ILE A 140 22.69 -0.46 -14.36
N LYS A 141 22.98 -1.73 -14.07
CA LYS A 141 23.77 -2.60 -14.96
C LYS A 141 23.05 -2.93 -16.26
N GLU A 142 21.73 -3.09 -16.22
CA GLU A 142 20.93 -3.32 -17.43
C GLU A 142 20.94 -2.09 -18.35
N GLN A 143 20.77 -0.88 -17.79
CA GLN A 143 20.84 0.37 -18.54
C GLN A 143 22.23 0.63 -19.15
N GLU A 144 23.31 0.34 -18.41
CA GLU A 144 24.68 0.45 -18.94
C GLU A 144 24.92 -0.52 -20.11
N ASN A 145 24.44 -1.76 -20.01
CA ASN A 145 24.58 -2.77 -21.07
C ASN A 145 23.77 -2.42 -22.32
N GLU A 146 22.54 -1.92 -22.18
CA GLU A 146 21.72 -1.43 -23.29
C GLU A 146 22.37 -0.23 -23.98
N SER A 147 22.88 0.73 -23.21
CA SER A 147 23.60 1.89 -23.73
C SER A 147 24.83 1.47 -24.55
N GLN A 148 25.65 0.57 -24.00
CA GLN A 148 26.83 0.05 -24.70
C GLN A 148 26.48 -0.77 -25.95
N GLY A 149 25.35 -1.48 -25.95
CA GLY A 149 24.80 -2.16 -27.13
C GLY A 149 24.46 -1.18 -28.25
N TYR A 150 23.73 -0.10 -27.91
CA TYR A 150 23.34 0.95 -28.86
C TYR A 150 24.55 1.65 -29.50
N TYR A 151 25.57 1.98 -28.70
CA TYR A 151 26.81 2.57 -29.21
C TYR A 151 27.59 1.62 -30.14
N LYS A 152 27.57 0.31 -29.87
CA LYS A 152 28.23 -0.68 -30.74
C LYS A 152 27.49 -0.86 -32.07
N GLU A 153 26.16 -0.78 -32.06
CA GLU A 153 25.33 -0.93 -33.26
C GLU A 153 25.45 0.30 -34.17
N CYS A 154 25.34 1.51 -33.61
CA CYS A 154 25.49 2.76 -34.36
C CYS A 154 26.91 2.93 -34.95
N LYS A 155 27.94 2.37 -34.28
CA LYS A 155 29.31 2.36 -34.82
C LYS A 155 29.48 1.33 -35.95
N ARG A 156 28.63 0.31 -36.02
CA ARG A 156 28.66 -0.75 -37.04
C ARG A 156 27.91 -0.34 -38.32
N GLU A 157 26.94 0.57 -38.24
CA GLU A 157 26.23 1.14 -39.41
C GLU A 157 27.01 2.26 -40.13
N LYS A 158 28.09 2.77 -39.53
CA LYS A 158 28.93 3.85 -40.09
C LYS A 158 30.16 3.37 -40.87
N PHE A 159 30.35 2.05 -41.02
CA PHE A 159 31.42 1.43 -41.80
C PHE A 159 30.82 0.44 -42.79
#